data_AF-A0A7S2R1G1-F1
#
_entry.id   AF-A0A7S2R1G1-F1
#
_cell.length_a   1.000
_cell.length_b   1.000
_cell.length_c   1.000
_cell.angle_alpha   90.00
_cell.angle_beta   90.00
_cell.angle_gamma   90.00
#
_symmetry.space_group_name_H-M   'P 1'
#
loop_
_entity.id
_entity.type
_entity.pdbx_description
1 polymer ?
#
loop_
_entity_poly.entity_id
_entity_poly.type
_entity_poly.pdbx_seq_one_letter_code
_entity_poly.pdbx_strand_id
1 'polypeptide(L)'
;KGAKRADFLRTLVMWAVGGVHIDADYVVCDSLEFLVDTPGVISFPVMPEPTYEVNGCAMSAPPHHRLFEIALETFIDQGASITTTKNLYAAGPRIMANITDQ
;
A
#
# COMPACT_ATOMS: atom_id res chain seq x y z
N LYS A 1 2.75 17.62 2.92
CA LYS A 1 2.19 17.73 1.54
C LYS A 1 2.88 16.74 0.59
N GLY A 2 4.21 16.59 0.64
CA GLY A 2 4.94 15.58 -0.14
C GLY A 2 4.47 14.15 0.14
N ALA A 3 4.47 13.72 1.40
CA ALA A 3 4.01 12.37 1.81
C ALA A 3 2.63 12.00 1.25
N LYS A 4 1.61 12.85 1.45
CA LYS A 4 0.24 12.62 0.92
C LYS A 4 0.19 12.43 -0.60
N ARG A 5 1.04 13.15 -1.36
CA ARG A 5 1.10 12.99 -2.83
C ARG A 5 1.77 11.67 -3.20
N ALA A 6 2.82 11.29 -2.49
CA ALA A 6 3.49 10.01 -2.69
C ALA A 6 2.55 8.85 -2.37
N ASP A 7 1.79 8.93 -1.27
CA ASP A 7 0.81 7.91 -0.89
C ASP A 7 -0.29 7.77 -1.97
N PHE A 8 -0.86 8.88 -2.45
CA PHE A 8 -1.82 8.84 -3.55
C PHE A 8 -1.22 8.26 -4.84
N LEU A 9 -0.03 8.73 -5.24
CA LEU A 9 0.62 8.27 -6.48
C LEU A 9 0.97 6.78 -6.40
N ARG A 10 1.52 6.32 -5.28
CA ARG A 10 1.80 4.90 -5.03
C ARG A 10 0.52 4.08 -5.16
N THR A 11 -0.55 4.48 -4.48
CA THR A 11 -1.85 3.78 -4.56
C THR A 11 -2.37 3.73 -6.00
N LEU A 12 -2.30 4.85 -6.73
CA LEU A 12 -2.76 4.92 -8.12
C LEU A 12 -1.94 4.00 -9.04
N VAL A 13 -0.61 4.03 -8.92
CA VAL A 13 0.28 3.19 -9.72
C VAL A 13 0.06 1.71 -9.42
N MET A 14 -0.05 1.35 -8.14
CA MET A 14 -0.28 -0.03 -7.72
C MET A 14 -1.65 -0.55 -8.16
N TRP A 15 -2.69 0.29 -8.14
CA TRP A 15 -3.99 -0.08 -8.72
C TRP A 15 -3.92 -0.22 -10.24
N ALA A 16 -3.26 0.69 -10.95
CA ALA A 16 -3.27 0.70 -12.41
C ALA A 16 -2.35 -0.37 -13.04
N VAL A 17 -1.20 -0.63 -12.43
CA VAL A 17 -0.12 -1.44 -13.01
C VAL A 17 0.22 -2.65 -12.14
N GLY A 18 -0.03 -2.59 -10.83
CA GLY A 18 0.46 -3.59 -9.89
C GLY A 18 1.99 -3.64 -9.86
N GLY A 19 2.54 -4.83 -9.62
CA GLY A 19 3.98 -5.06 -9.58
C GLY A 19 4.53 -4.89 -8.16
N VAL A 20 5.77 -4.39 -8.06
CA VAL A 20 6.48 -4.21 -6.79
C VAL A 20 6.72 -2.73 -6.56
N HIS A 21 6.31 -2.23 -5.39
CA HIS A 21 6.63 -0.91 -4.89
C HIS A 21 7.71 -1.00 -3.81
N ILE A 22 8.66 -0.06 -3.86
CA ILE A 22 9.70 0.11 -2.83
C ILE A 22 9.91 1.63 -2.65
N ASP A 23 9.91 2.10 -1.40
CA ASP A 23 10.24 3.49 -1.06
C ASP A 23 11.73 3.76 -1.39
N ALA A 24 12.02 4.98 -1.87
CA ALA A 24 13.36 5.32 -2.36
C ALA A 24 14.45 5.33 -1.28
N ASP A 25 14.06 5.45 -0.01
CA ASP A 25 14.92 5.42 1.17
C ASP A 25 14.91 4.04 1.88
N TYR A 26 14.27 3.03 1.28
CA TYR A 26 14.26 1.67 1.79
C TYR A 26 15.54 0.93 1.39
N VAL A 27 16.36 0.54 2.37
CA VAL A 27 17.58 -0.24 2.14
C VAL A 27 17.24 -1.72 2.11
N VAL A 28 17.43 -2.34 0.95
CA VAL A 28 17.22 -3.77 0.73
C VAL A 28 18.48 -4.53 1.16
N CYS A 29 18.37 -5.32 2.23
CA CYS A 29 19.49 -6.07 2.81
C CYS A 29 19.57 -7.54 2.33
N ASP A 30 18.50 -8.06 1.70
CA ASP A 30 18.41 -9.42 1.18
C ASP A 30 17.39 -9.46 0.01
N SER A 31 17.23 -10.61 -0.65
CA SER A 31 16.29 -10.81 -1.76
C SER A 31 14.86 -10.38 -1.40
N LEU A 32 14.17 -9.78 -2.38
CA LEU A 32 12.74 -9.43 -2.32
C LEU A 32 11.87 -10.38 -3.16
N GLU A 33 12.41 -11.51 -3.61
CA GLU A 33 11.69 -12.49 -4.44
C GLU A 33 10.39 -12.97 -3.75
N PHE A 34 10.39 -13.08 -2.41
CA PHE A 34 9.21 -13.46 -1.63
C PHE A 34 7.99 -12.55 -1.84
N LEU A 35 8.19 -11.30 -2.30
CA LEU A 35 7.07 -10.43 -2.64
C LEU A 35 6.30 -10.94 -3.85
N VAL A 36 6.91 -11.69 -4.76
CA VAL A 36 6.29 -12.15 -6.02
C VAL A 36 6.15 -13.67 -6.11
N ASP A 37 6.44 -14.40 -5.04
CA ASP A 37 6.40 -15.88 -5.00
C ASP A 37 5.00 -16.45 -5.24
N THR A 38 3.94 -15.69 -4.94
CA THR A 38 2.55 -16.10 -5.16
C THR A 38 1.89 -15.13 -6.15
N PRO A 39 1.80 -15.47 -7.44
CA PRO A 39 1.17 -14.62 -8.44
C PRO A 39 -0.30 -14.33 -8.10
N GLY A 40 -0.71 -13.08 -8.27
CA GLY A 40 -2.09 -12.65 -8.03
C GLY A 40 -2.43 -12.35 -6.57
N VAL A 41 -1.48 -12.49 -5.65
CA VAL A 41 -1.65 -12.23 -4.23
C VAL A 41 -0.92 -10.96 -3.83
N ILE A 42 -1.53 -10.15 -2.96
CA ILE A 42 -0.85 -9.00 -2.38
C ILE A 42 0.17 -9.47 -1.34
N SER A 43 1.37 -8.90 -1.34
CA SER A 43 2.41 -9.26 -0.37
C SER A 43 3.00 -8.03 0.31
N PHE A 44 3.22 -8.17 1.62
CA PHE A 44 3.88 -7.19 2.46
C PHE A 44 5.03 -7.87 3.21
N PRO A 45 6.21 -7.26 3.30
CA PRO A 45 7.40 -7.88 3.89
C PRO A 45 7.37 -7.90 5.41
N VAL A 46 6.62 -7.00 6.03
CA VAL A 46 6.59 -6.86 7.49
C VAL A 46 5.16 -6.61 7.94
N MET A 47 4.70 -7.47 8.84
CA MET A 47 3.49 -7.31 9.64
C MET A 47 3.90 -7.46 11.12
N PRO A 48 4.24 -6.36 11.80
CA PRO A 48 4.72 -6.43 13.18
C PRO A 48 3.56 -6.75 14.14
N GLU A 49 3.81 -7.68 15.06
CA GLU A 49 2.98 -7.83 16.25
C GLU A 49 3.27 -6.69 17.23
N PRO A 50 2.27 -6.18 17.98
CA PRO A 50 0.90 -6.67 18.11
C PRO A 50 -0.13 -5.94 17.21
N THR A 51 0.30 -4.97 16.40
CA THR A 51 -0.62 -4.12 15.65
C THR A 51 -1.18 -4.79 14.39
N TYR A 52 -0.48 -5.82 13.89
CA TYR A 52 -0.80 -6.50 12.62
C TYR A 52 -0.90 -5.53 11.44
N GLU A 53 -0.28 -4.35 11.56
CA GLU A 53 -0.32 -3.31 10.53
C GLU A 53 0.80 -3.54 9.52
N VAL A 54 0.50 -3.54 8.22
CA VAL A 54 1.51 -3.78 7.18
C VAL A 54 2.15 -2.49 6.70
N ASN A 55 3.47 -2.43 6.56
CA ASN A 55 4.12 -1.22 6.07
C ASN A 55 4.04 -1.11 4.55
N GLY A 56 3.56 0.03 4.03
CA GLY A 56 3.52 0.32 2.60
C GLY A 56 4.87 0.72 1.98
N CYS A 57 5.97 0.68 2.74
CA CYS A 57 7.31 1.04 2.25
C CYS A 57 7.90 0.03 1.28
N ALA A 58 7.43 -1.22 1.31
CA ALA A 58 7.70 -2.23 0.31
C ALA A 58 6.50 -3.16 0.24
N MET A 59 6.01 -3.46 -0.96
CA MET A 59 4.86 -4.33 -1.18
C MET A 59 4.77 -4.77 -2.63
N SER A 60 4.00 -5.81 -2.89
CA SER A 60 3.61 -6.20 -4.25
C SER A 60 2.12 -6.45 -4.35
N ALA A 61 1.58 -6.36 -5.56
CA ALA A 61 0.20 -6.70 -5.81
C ALA A 61 -0.08 -6.97 -7.29
N PRO A 62 -1.15 -7.71 -7.62
CA PRO A 62 -1.71 -7.65 -8.96
C PRO A 62 -2.29 -6.25 -9.27
N PRO A 63 -2.36 -5.86 -10.56
CA PRO A 63 -3.14 -4.70 -10.96
C PRO A 63 -4.61 -4.87 -10.57
N HIS A 64 -5.28 -3.75 -10.34
CA HIS A 64 -6.69 -3.66 -9.95
C HIS A 64 -7.05 -4.34 -8.63
N HIS A 65 -6.09 -4.53 -7.74
CA HIS A 65 -6.37 -5.12 -6.42
C HIS A 65 -7.37 -4.26 -5.62
N ARG A 66 -8.36 -4.92 -4.98
CA ARG A 66 -9.47 -4.25 -4.28
C ARG A 66 -9.00 -3.32 -3.16
N LEU A 67 -7.90 -3.66 -2.48
CA LEU A 67 -7.30 -2.79 -1.47
C LEU A 67 -6.99 -1.39 -2.01
N PHE A 68 -6.36 -1.29 -3.18
CA PHE A 68 -6.00 0.01 -3.74
C PHE A 68 -7.20 0.74 -4.33
N GLU A 69 -8.21 0.01 -4.80
CA GLU A 69 -9.47 0.62 -5.21
C GLU A 69 -10.16 1.31 -4.03
N ILE A 70 -10.29 0.65 -2.87
CA ILE A 70 -10.85 1.24 -1.64
C ILE A 70 -10.03 2.45 -1.18
N ALA A 71 -8.70 2.35 -1.29
CA ALA A 71 -7.80 3.46 -0.99
C ALA A 71 -8.07 4.67 -1.88
N LEU A 72 -8.23 4.47 -3.19
CA LEU A 72 -8.56 5.51 -4.17
C LEU A 72 -9.95 6.10 -3.93
N GLU A 73 -10.97 5.27 -3.67
CA GLU A 73 -12.31 5.70 -3.26
C GLU A 73 -12.22 6.63 -2.04
N THR A 74 -11.43 6.25 -1.04
CA THR A 74 -11.21 7.08 0.17
C THR A 74 -10.53 8.41 -0.18
N PHE A 75 -9.52 8.42 -1.07
CA PHE A 75 -8.91 9.66 -1.52
C PHE A 75 -9.91 10.60 -2.20
N ILE A 76 -10.82 10.04 -3.02
CA ILE A 76 -11.87 10.79 -3.71
C ILE A 76 -12.87 11.37 -2.70
N ASP A 77 -13.38 10.55 -1.79
CA ASP A 77 -14.37 10.94 -0.79
C ASP A 77 -13.85 12.04 0.16
N GLN A 78 -12.56 11.94 0.55
CA GLN A 78 -11.95 12.94 1.40
C GLN A 78 -11.55 14.21 0.63
N GLY A 79 -11.15 14.06 -0.63
CA GLY A 79 -10.76 15.15 -1.53
C GLY A 79 -9.80 16.14 -0.88
N ALA A 80 -10.12 17.44 -0.97
CA ALA A 80 -9.31 18.51 -0.38
C ALA A 80 -9.23 18.46 1.16
N SER A 81 -10.14 17.74 1.83
CA SER A 81 -10.19 17.62 3.30
C SER A 81 -9.24 16.57 3.86
N ILE A 82 -8.44 15.90 3.01
CA ILE A 82 -7.57 14.82 3.44
C ILE A 82 -6.49 15.33 4.42
N THR A 83 -6.61 14.95 5.68
CA THR A 83 -5.62 15.19 6.74
C THR A 83 -4.55 14.10 6.73
N THR A 84 -3.52 14.23 7.56
CA THR A 84 -2.52 13.15 7.71
C THR A 84 -3.16 11.87 8.22
N THR A 85 -4.06 11.96 9.20
CA THR A 85 -4.79 10.81 9.74
C THR A 85 -5.68 10.16 8.68
N LYS A 86 -6.45 10.96 7.92
CA LYS A 86 -7.29 10.45 6.82
C LYS A 86 -6.48 9.78 5.71
N ASN A 87 -5.28 10.30 5.44
CA ASN A 87 -4.35 9.70 4.48
C ASN A 87 -3.85 8.33 4.96
N LEU A 88 -3.57 8.16 6.26
CA LEU A 88 -3.24 6.86 6.83
C LEU A 88 -4.41 5.87 6.77
N TYR A 89 -5.66 6.35 6.86
CA TYR A 89 -6.83 5.52 6.62
C TYR A 89 -7.02 5.17 5.14
N ALA A 90 -6.58 6.01 4.21
CA ALA A 90 -6.71 5.75 2.78
C ALA A 90 -5.63 4.80 2.26
N ALA A 91 -4.36 5.01 2.63
CA ALA A 91 -3.23 4.28 2.05
C ALA A 91 -2.13 3.96 3.07
N GLY A 92 -2.46 4.00 4.35
CA GLY A 92 -1.54 3.67 5.42
C GLY A 92 -1.67 2.22 5.91
N PRO A 93 -0.79 1.81 6.83
CA PRO A 93 -0.68 0.43 7.28
C PRO A 93 -1.97 -0.21 7.78
N ARG A 94 -2.81 0.60 8.42
CA ARG A 94 -4.06 0.14 9.04
C ARG A 94 -5.10 -0.36 8.05
N ILE A 95 -5.28 0.31 6.91
CA ILE A 95 -6.26 -0.15 5.92
C ILE A 95 -5.73 -1.36 5.14
N MET A 96 -4.42 -1.36 4.88
CA MET A 96 -3.74 -2.45 4.19
C MET A 96 -3.80 -3.77 4.97
N ALA A 97 -3.79 -3.71 6.30
CA ALA A 97 -3.96 -4.89 7.15
C ALA A 97 -5.40 -5.47 7.15
N ASN A 98 -6.42 -4.63 6.94
CA ASN A 98 -7.82 -5.04 7.09
C ASN A 98 -8.42 -5.65 5.80
N ILE A 99 -7.72 -5.49 4.67
CA ILE A 99 -8.18 -5.95 3.35
C ILE A 99 -7.08 -6.86 2.81
N THR A 100 -6.91 -8.02 3.46
CA THR A 100 -6.15 -9.13 2.90
C THR A 100 -7.03 -9.90 1.91
N ASP A 101 -6.41 -10.44 0.87
CA ASP A 101 -7.04 -11.11 -0.27
C ASP A 101 -8.26 -11.96 0.12
N GLN A 102 -9.42 -11.54 -0.39
CA GLN A 102 -10.59 -12.39 -0.55
C GLN A 102 -10.62 -12.92 -1.98
#